data_AF-A0A419W8B9-F1
#
_entry.id   AF-A0A419W8B9-F1
#
_cell.length_a   1.000
_cell.length_b   1.000
_cell.length_c   1.000
_cell.angle_alpha   90.00
_cell.angle_beta   90.00
_cell.angle_gamma   90.00
#
_symmetry.space_group_name_H-M   'P 1'
#
loop_
_entity.id
_entity.type
_entity.pdbx_description
1 polymer ?
#
loop_
_entity_poly.entity_id
_entity_poly.type
_entity_poly.pdbx_seq_one_letter_code
_entity_poly.pdbx_strand_id
1 'polypeptide(L)' 'MKTKLDLSTVKNEVEREIIQLIHEKEQCMMGDIIMHLKLSYQRGKAYISSLESKNVVTNRDKAPFYTLNVDLS' A
#
# COMPACT_ATOMS: atom_id res chain seq x y z
N MET A 1 -3.80 -19.36 5.27
CA MET A 1 -4.85 -18.90 6.21
C MET A 1 -4.72 -17.39 6.35
N LYS A 2 -5.76 -16.62 6.04
CA LYS A 2 -5.77 -15.17 6.32
C LYS A 2 -5.94 -14.99 7.83
N THR A 3 -4.97 -14.38 8.50
CA THR A 3 -5.08 -14.02 9.92
C THR A 3 -6.21 -13.01 10.06
N LYS A 4 -7.13 -13.22 11.01
CA LYS A 4 -8.21 -12.26 11.26
C LYS A 4 -7.62 -11.06 12.00
N LEU A 5 -7.51 -9.92 11.31
CA LEU A 5 -7.08 -8.67 11.93
C LEU A 5 -8.31 -7.98 12.54
N ASP A 6 -8.24 -7.64 13.83
CA ASP A 6 -9.21 -6.76 14.46
C ASP A 6 -8.76 -5.30 14.28
N LEU A 7 -9.51 -4.55 13.46
CA LEU A 7 -9.22 -3.13 13.18
C LEU A 7 -9.27 -2.24 14.42
N SER A 8 -9.95 -2.65 15.51
CA SER A 8 -9.98 -1.91 16.77
C SER A 8 -8.58 -1.79 17.41
N THR A 9 -7.68 -2.73 17.11
CA THR A 9 -6.31 -2.77 17.63
C THR A 9 -5.36 -1.82 16.90
N VAL A 10 -5.73 -1.36 15.70
CA VAL A 10 -4.92 -0.42 14.91
C VAL A 10 -5.24 0.99 15.38
N LYS A 11 -4.34 1.62 16.16
CA LYS A 11 -4.59 2.94 16.75
C LYS A 11 -4.56 4.10 15.75
N ASN A 12 -3.80 3.96 14.67
CA ASN A 12 -3.63 5.03 13.68
C ASN A 12 -4.80 5.03 12.69
N GLU A 13 -5.50 6.16 12.60
CA GLU A 13 -6.67 6.32 11.73
C GLU A 13 -6.34 6.15 10.25
N VAL A 14 -5.23 6.73 9.79
CA VAL A 14 -4.79 6.61 8.39
C VAL A 14 -4.40 5.17 8.06
N GLU A 15 -3.74 4.47 8.98
CA GLU A 15 -3.46 3.04 8.80
C GLU A 15 -4.74 2.21 8.67
N ARG A 16 -5.77 2.51 9.48
CA ARG A 16 -7.08 1.84 9.38
C ARG A 16 -7.73 2.08 8.02
N GLU A 17 -7.74 3.32 7.55
CA GLU A 17 -8.30 3.68 6.24
C GLU A 17 -7.55 2.99 5.09
N ILE A 18 -6.21 2.90 5.16
CA ILE A 18 -5.41 2.15 4.19
C ILE A 18 -5.81 0.68 4.16
N ILE A 19 -5.95 0.04 5.34
CA ILE A 19 -6.33 -1.38 5.42
C ILE A 19 -7.74 -1.59 4.84
N GLN A 20 -8.69 -0.72 5.16
CA GLN A 20 -10.04 -0.76 4.62
C GLN A 20 -10.04 -0.62 3.10
N LEU A 21 -9.30 0.35 2.57
CA LEU A 21 -9.17 0.58 1.13
C LEU A 21 -8.61 -0.65 0.40
N ILE A 22 -7.55 -1.27 0.94
CA ILE A 22 -6.95 -2.49 0.36
C ILE A 22 -7.95 -3.66 0.45
N HIS A 23 -8.68 -3.78 1.55
CA HIS A 23 -9.68 -4.83 1.72
C HIS A 23 -10.83 -4.69 0.70
N GLU A 24 -11.35 -3.48 0.51
CA GLU A 24 -12.44 -3.20 -0.44
C GLU A 24 -12.04 -3.42 -1.90
N LYS A 25 -10.79 -3.05 -2.25
CA LYS A 25 -10.29 -3.16 -3.62
C LYS A 25 -9.59 -4.48 -3.94
N GLU A 26 -9.43 -5.36 -2.95
CA GLU A 26 -8.62 -6.60 -2.97
C GLU A 26 -7.10 -6.37 -3.16
N GLN A 27 -6.71 -5.39 -3.98
CA GLN A 27 -5.35 -4.94 -4.24
C GLN A 27 -5.34 -3.42 -4.49
N CYS A 28 -4.29 -2.73 -4.03
CA CYS A 28 -4.09 -1.31 -4.28
C CYS A 28 -2.64 -1.03 -4.65
N MET A 29 -2.42 -0.15 -5.62
CA MET A 29 -1.10 0.43 -5.83
C MET A 29 -0.86 1.58 -4.85
N MET A 30 0.42 1.90 -4.63
CA MET A 30 0.82 3.06 -3.83
C MET A 30 0.18 4.37 -4.35
N GLY A 31 0.03 4.51 -5.67
CA GLY A 31 -0.64 5.65 -6.30
C GLY A 31 -2.11 5.79 -5.88
N ASP A 32 -2.85 4.67 -5.84
CA ASP A 32 -4.26 4.66 -5.43
C ASP A 32 -4.42 5.13 -3.98
N ILE A 33 -3.54 4.65 -3.10
CA ILE A 33 -3.56 4.98 -1.68
C ILE A 33 -3.33 6.47 -1.47
N ILE A 34 -2.28 7.04 -2.07
CA ILE A 34 -1.96 8.45 -1.85
C ILE A 34 -2.99 9.39 -2.50
N MET A 35 -3.58 9.00 -3.62
CA MET A 35 -4.66 9.77 -4.25
C MET A 35 -5.94 9.74 -3.42
N HIS A 36 -6.36 8.55 -2.99
CA HIS A 36 -7.60 8.37 -2.23
C HIS A 36 -7.55 9.11 -0.90
N LEU A 37 -6.43 8.99 -0.18
CA LEU A 37 -6.24 9.59 1.15
C LEU A 37 -5.65 10.99 1.09
N LYS A 38 -5.45 11.56 -0.11
CA LYS A 38 -4.85 12.89 -0.33
C LYS A 38 -3.52 13.07 0.40
N LEU A 39 -2.69 12.03 0.39
CA LEU A 39 -1.38 12.02 1.03
C LEU A 39 -0.29 12.42 0.03
N SER A 40 0.79 13.01 0.53
CA SER A 40 2.03 13.05 -0.24
C SER A 40 2.63 11.65 -0.32
N TYR A 41 3.44 11.39 -1.35
CA TYR A 41 4.13 10.11 -1.51
C TYR A 41 4.93 9.72 -0.24
N GLN A 42 5.67 10.68 0.35
CA GLN A 42 6.45 10.44 1.57
C GLN A 42 5.57 10.01 2.76
N ARG A 43 4.42 10.67 2.95
CA ARG A 43 3.48 10.32 4.02
C ARG A 43 2.85 8.95 3.78
N GLY A 44 2.37 8.68 2.56
CA GLY A 44 1.83 7.36 2.22
C GLY A 44 2.86 6.25 2.43
N LYS A 45 4.12 6.50 2.03
CA LYS A 45 5.21 5.53 2.18
C LYS A 45 5.46 5.23 3.66
N ALA A 46 5.46 6.24 4.53
CA ALA A 46 5.63 6.04 5.96
C ALA A 46 4.54 5.14 6.57
N TYR A 47 3.26 5.36 6.21
CA TYR A 47 2.16 4.51 6.71
C TYR A 47 2.23 3.09 6.17
N ILE A 48 2.52 2.92 4.87
CA ILE A 48 2.67 1.59 4.26
C ILE A 48 3.83 0.83 4.91
N SER A 49 5.00 1.46 5.06
CA SER A 49 6.15 0.82 5.72
C SER A 49 5.85 0.44 7.18
N SER A 50 5.07 1.25 7.90
CA SER A 50 4.60 0.90 9.25
C SER A 50 3.69 -0.33 9.23
N LEU A 51 2.74 -0.42 8.30
CA LEU A 51 1.86 -1.58 8.14
C LEU A 51 2.62 -2.85 7.70
N GLU A 52 3.60 -2.71 6.82
CA GLU A 52 4.49 -3.81 6.39
C GLU A 52 5.30 -4.33 7.58
N SER A 53 5.86 -3.44 8.41
CA SER A 53 6.60 -3.83 9.62
C SER A 53 5.76 -4.63 10.63
N LYS A 54 4.44 -4.43 10.61
CA LYS A 54 3.46 -5.15 11.45
C LYS A 54 2.94 -6.42 10.79
N ASN A 55 3.44 -6.78 9.59
CA ASN A 55 2.94 -7.88 8.76
C ASN A 55 1.44 -7.76 8.41
N VAL A 56 0.90 -6.54 8.37
CA VAL A 56 -0.51 -6.29 8.04
C VAL A 56 -0.72 -6.25 6.53
N VAL A 57 0.21 -5.61 5.81
CA VAL A 57 0.23 -5.55 4.35
C VAL A 57 1.55 -6.11 3.84
N THR A 58 1.56 -6.57 2.59
CA THR A 58 2.75 -7.08 1.94
C THR A 58 2.68 -6.75 0.46
N ASN A 59 3.77 -6.24 -0.09
CA ASN A 59 3.90 -6.04 -1.53
C ASN A 59 4.52 -7.30 -2.15
N ARG A 60 3.69 -8.24 -2.60
CA ARG A 60 4.16 -9.56 -3.10
C ARG A 60 4.46 -9.63 -4.60
N ASP A 61 4.22 -8.57 -5.37
CA ASP A 61 4.50 -8.59 -6.81
C ASP A 61 5.68 -7.69 -7.17
N LYS A 62 6.83 -8.32 -7.45
CA LYS A 62 7.99 -7.71 -8.15
C LYS A 62 7.60 -7.56 -9.64
N ALA A 63 7.91 -6.48 -10.38
CA ALA A 63 8.72 -5.29 -10.13
C ALA A 63 8.40 -4.20 -11.18
N PRO A 64 8.73 -2.92 -10.91
CA PRO A 64 8.50 -1.81 -11.83
C PRO A 64 9.62 -1.75 -12.88
N PHE A 65 9.60 -2.66 -13.85
CA PHE A 65 10.59 -2.63 -14.93
C PHE A 65 10.01 -1.99 -16.17
N TYR A 66 10.71 -0.97 -16.65
CA TYR A 66 10.57 -0.44 -17.99
C TYR A 66 11.81 -0.85 -18.77
N THR A 67 11.58 -1.52 -19.89
CA THR A 67 12.62 -1.90 -20.82
C THR A 67 12.46 -1.02 -22.06
N LEU A 68 13.53 -0.33 -22.46
CA LEU A 68 13.54 0.36 -23.74
C LEU A 68 13.47 -0.68 -24.85
N ASN A 69 12.53 -0.50 -25.78
CA ASN A 69 12.30 -1.41 -26.90
C ASN A 69 12.66 -0.76 -28.25
N VAL A 70 13.56 0.22 -28.22
CA VAL A 70 14.02 0.96 -29.40
C VAL A 70 15.51 1.26 -29.24
N ASP A 71 16.22 1.32 -30.37
CA ASP A 71 17.54 1.93 -30.42
C ASP A 71 17.37 3.45 -30.64
N LEU A 72 18.14 4.22 -29.87
CA LEU A 72 18.16 5.68 -29.97
C LEU A 72 19.23 6.10 -30.99
N SER A 73 18.83 6.94 -31.95
CA SER A 73 19.69 7.55 -32.97
C SER A 73 20.31 8.87 -32.52
#